data_AF-A0A2D4YBL0-F1
#
_entry.id   AF-A0A2D4YBL0-F1
#
_cell.length_a   1.000
_cell.length_b   1.000
_cell.length_c   1.000
_cell.angle_alpha   90.00
_cell.angle_beta   90.00
_cell.angle_gamma   90.00
#
_symmetry.space_group_name_H-M   'P 1'
#
loop_
_entity.id
_entity.type
_entity.pdbx_description
1 polymer ?
#
loop_
_entity_poly.entity_id
_entity_poly.type
_entity_poly.pdbx_seq_one_letter_code
_entity_poly.pdbx_strand_id
1 'polypeptide(L)'
;MKNLIRILLIVVLVFLLSFTLKAQEQYAKLEPNRNIQAKGLIHKLNETKDTLILQSDKKINYLYSINKDYGRDFDVYVDTTFYKFPLNKLPKGKHVLVAVQSPKRIVFVVKILKQIPKEDPLELPSEAIVATESKKVVLTENN
;
A
#
# COMPACT_ATOMS: atom_id res chain seq x y z
N MET A 1 54.99 -17.29 3.57
CA MET A 1 53.65 -17.81 3.94
C MET A 1 52.96 -17.00 5.04
N LYS A 2 53.62 -16.68 6.17
CA LYS A 2 53.02 -15.86 7.26
C LYS A 2 52.47 -14.49 6.80
N ASN A 3 53.16 -13.80 5.89
CA ASN A 3 52.73 -12.48 5.43
C ASN A 3 51.51 -12.55 4.50
N LEU A 4 51.39 -13.61 3.68
CA LEU A 4 50.22 -13.84 2.83
C LEU A 4 48.96 -14.12 3.66
N ILE A 5 49.09 -14.91 4.73
CA ILE A 5 47.97 -15.19 5.66
C ILE A 5 47.51 -13.91 6.34
N ARG A 6 48.45 -13.04 6.76
CA ARG A 6 48.13 -11.74 7.37
C ARG A 6 47.41 -10.81 6.39
N ILE A 7 47.87 -10.73 5.14
CA ILE A 7 47.21 -9.93 4.10
C ILE A 7 45.80 -10.46 3.83
N LEU A 8 45.62 -11.78 3.71
CA LEU A 8 44.31 -12.39 3.49
C LEU A 8 43.33 -12.07 4.63
N LEU A 9 43.80 -12.14 5.89
CA LEU A 9 42.98 -11.79 7.05
C LEU A 9 42.55 -10.33 7.05
N ILE A 10 43.45 -9.42 6.65
CA ILE A 10 43.12 -7.98 6.55
C ILE A 10 42.09 -7.74 5.44
N VAL A 11 42.23 -8.39 4.29
CA VAL A 11 41.26 -8.27 3.18
C VAL A 11 39.89 -8.79 3.59
N VAL A 12 39.83 -9.94 4.26
CA VAL A 12 38.56 -10.49 4.79
C VAL A 12 37.94 -9.55 5.82
N LEU A 13 38.74 -8.97 6.71
CA LEU A 13 38.25 -8.01 7.69
C LEU A 13 37.67 -6.75 7.04
N VAL A 14 38.35 -6.16 6.05
CA VAL A 14 37.86 -4.99 5.31
C VAL A 14 36.58 -5.31 4.52
N PHE A 15 36.50 -6.51 3.95
CA PHE A 15 35.29 -6.97 3.26
C PHE A 15 34.09 -7.09 4.21
N LEU A 16 34.30 -7.64 5.42
CA LEU A 16 33.24 -7.75 6.43
C LEU A 16 32.78 -6.37 6.96
N LEU A 17 33.68 -5.37 7.01
CA LEU A 17 33.34 -4.01 7.44
C LEU A 17 32.65 -3.18 6.34
N SER A 18 32.71 -3.62 5.08
CA SER A 18 32.07 -2.93 3.94
C SER A 18 30.55 -3.08 3.92
N PHE A 19 29.99 -4.00 4.71
CA PHE A 19 28.54 -4.19 4.79
C PHE A 19 27.90 -3.07 5.64
N THR A 20 27.28 -2.09 4.98
CA THR A 20 26.42 -1.12 5.67
C THR A 20 24.99 -1.66 5.74
N LEU A 21 24.47 -1.87 6.95
CA LEU A 21 23.06 -2.22 7.17
C LEU A 21 22.20 -0.97 6.94
N LYS A 22 21.57 -0.87 5.77
CA LYS A 22 20.51 0.10 5.52
C LYS A 22 19.23 -0.39 6.20
N ALA A 23 19.02 -0.02 7.46
CA ALA A 23 17.72 -0.20 8.10
C ALA A 23 16.72 0.74 7.42
N GLN A 24 15.92 0.20 6.49
CA GLN A 24 14.89 0.97 5.80
C GLN A 24 13.85 1.46 6.81
N GLU A 25 13.42 2.72 6.68
CA GLU A 25 12.38 3.25 7.55
C GLU A 25 11.11 2.39 7.45
N GLN A 26 10.68 1.85 8.59
CA GLN A 26 9.49 1.02 8.65
C GLN A 26 8.27 1.90 8.94
N TYR A 27 7.47 2.18 7.91
CA TYR A 27 6.21 2.91 8.07
C TYR A 27 5.13 2.06 8.74
N ALA A 28 5.08 0.77 8.42
CA ALA A 28 4.08 -0.14 8.95
C ALA A 28 4.64 -1.51 9.30
N LYS A 29 3.95 -2.19 10.23
CA LYS A 29 4.17 -3.58 10.62
C LYS A 29 2.89 -4.38 10.43
N LEU A 30 3.01 -5.55 9.80
CA LEU A 30 1.91 -6.48 9.57
C LEU A 30 1.96 -7.60 10.61
N GLU A 31 0.83 -7.87 11.26
CA GLU A 31 0.63 -9.06 12.08
C GLU A 31 -0.28 -10.01 11.30
N PRO A 32 0.29 -11.04 10.66
CA PRO A 32 -0.45 -11.86 9.73
C PRO A 32 -1.46 -12.77 10.45
N ASN A 33 -2.53 -13.12 9.74
CA ASN A 33 -3.46 -14.16 10.17
C ASN A 33 -2.75 -15.53 10.18
N ARG A 34 -2.85 -16.26 11.29
CA ARG A 34 -2.22 -17.58 11.48
C ARG A 34 -3.19 -18.77 11.31
N ASN A 35 -4.46 -18.52 11.00
CA ASN A 35 -5.44 -19.57 10.82
C ASN A 35 -5.17 -20.33 9.51
N ILE A 36 -4.91 -21.63 9.63
CA ILE A 36 -4.66 -22.53 8.50
C ILE A 36 -5.81 -22.56 7.47
N GLN A 37 -7.04 -22.27 7.89
CA GLN A 37 -8.21 -22.21 7.02
C GLN A 37 -8.25 -20.93 6.16
N ALA A 38 -7.45 -19.93 6.50
CA ALA A 38 -7.30 -18.66 5.79
C ALA A 38 -6.06 -18.61 4.88
N LYS A 39 -5.33 -19.73 4.73
CA LYS A 39 -4.08 -19.82 3.94
C LYS A 39 -4.21 -19.38 2.47
N GLY A 40 -5.43 -19.37 1.93
CA GLY A 40 -5.72 -18.91 0.58
C GLY A 40 -5.50 -17.40 0.38
N LEU A 41 -5.52 -16.60 1.45
CA LEU A 41 -5.25 -15.17 1.42
C LEU A 41 -3.82 -14.86 1.90
N ILE A 42 -2.95 -14.55 0.95
CA ILE A 42 -1.62 -14.01 1.19
C ILE A 42 -1.74 -12.50 1.40
N HIS A 43 -1.19 -12.01 2.50
CA HIS A 43 -1.14 -10.59 2.84
C HIS A 43 0.30 -10.25 3.21
N LYS A 44 0.86 -9.24 2.54
CA LYS A 44 2.24 -8.80 2.76
C LYS A 44 2.34 -7.29 2.59
N LEU A 45 3.34 -6.70 3.22
CA LEU A 45 3.72 -5.32 2.91
C LEU A 45 4.70 -5.31 1.74
N ASN A 46 4.66 -4.27 0.92
CA ASN A 46 5.72 -4.02 -0.07
C ASN A 46 7.08 -3.74 0.60
N GLU A 47 8.10 -3.42 -0.21
CA GLU A 47 9.47 -3.19 0.27
C GLU A 47 9.54 -1.99 1.22
N THR A 48 8.95 -0.86 0.82
CA THR A 48 8.90 0.39 1.61
C THR A 48 7.92 0.34 2.80
N LYS A 49 7.12 -0.72 2.94
CA LYS A 49 6.12 -0.88 4.02
C LYS A 49 5.02 0.20 4.04
N ASP A 50 4.74 0.84 2.91
CA ASP A 50 3.67 1.84 2.76
C ASP A 50 2.39 1.28 2.09
N THR A 51 2.46 0.06 1.55
CA THR A 51 1.37 -0.55 0.79
C THR A 51 1.13 -1.98 1.26
N LEU A 52 -0.13 -2.30 1.57
CA LEU A 52 -0.60 -3.65 1.82
C LEU A 52 -0.95 -4.32 0.49
N ILE A 53 -0.30 -5.44 0.21
CA ILE A 53 -0.56 -6.29 -0.95
C ILE A 53 -1.39 -7.48 -0.47
N LEU A 54 -2.57 -7.66 -1.08
CA LEU A 54 -3.42 -8.81 -0.90
C LEU A 54 -3.42 -9.64 -2.18
N GLN A 55 -3.15 -10.93 -2.03
CA GLN A 55 -3.21 -11.91 -3.12
C GLN A 55 -3.97 -13.12 -2.60
N SER A 56 -4.94 -13.59 -3.37
CA SER A 56 -5.88 -14.60 -2.92
C SER A 56 -6.14 -15.63 -4.00
N ASP A 57 -6.33 -16.89 -3.59
CA ASP A 57 -6.77 -17.99 -4.45
C ASP A 57 -8.21 -17.84 -4.93
N LYS A 58 -9.03 -17.07 -4.21
CA LYS A 58 -10.40 -16.67 -4.61
C LYS A 58 -10.56 -15.15 -4.56
N LYS A 59 -11.65 -14.64 -5.12
CA LYS A 59 -11.96 -13.21 -5.07
C LYS A 59 -12.01 -12.69 -3.63
N ILE A 60 -11.35 -11.55 -3.42
CA ILE A 60 -11.51 -10.70 -2.26
C ILE A 60 -12.66 -9.76 -2.60
N ASN A 61 -13.81 -9.94 -1.96
CA ASN A 61 -14.99 -9.14 -2.23
C ASN A 61 -14.86 -7.74 -1.63
N TYR A 62 -14.42 -7.66 -0.38
CA TYR A 62 -14.30 -6.41 0.38
C TYR A 62 -13.05 -6.39 1.24
N LEU A 63 -12.56 -5.19 1.53
CA LEU A 63 -11.58 -4.91 2.56
C LEU A 63 -12.11 -3.75 3.42
N TYR A 64 -12.21 -3.96 4.73
CA TYR A 64 -12.66 -2.93 5.67
C TYR A 64 -11.87 -2.98 6.97
N SER A 65 -11.88 -1.88 7.73
CA SER A 65 -11.37 -1.87 9.11
C SER A 65 -12.48 -2.07 10.13
N ILE A 66 -12.10 -2.53 11.32
CA ILE A 66 -12.95 -2.53 12.51
C ILE A 66 -12.24 -1.70 13.58
N ASN A 67 -12.93 -0.70 14.12
CA ASN A 67 -12.44 0.10 15.24
C ASN A 67 -13.08 -0.33 16.58
N LYS A 68 -12.70 0.33 17.68
CA LYS A 68 -13.17 -0.03 19.04
C LYS A 68 -14.67 0.18 19.25
N ASP A 69 -15.27 1.10 18.50
CA ASP A 69 -16.69 1.43 18.58
C ASP A 69 -17.52 0.60 17.60
N TYR A 70 -16.96 -0.51 17.10
CA TYR A 70 -17.54 -1.38 16.07
C TYR A 70 -17.83 -0.67 14.73
N GLY A 71 -17.30 0.54 14.53
CA GLY A 71 -17.35 1.27 13.28
C GLY A 71 -16.31 0.77 12.28
N ARG A 72 -16.48 1.21 11.02
CA ARG A 72 -15.52 0.98 9.93
C ARG A 72 -14.86 2.31 9.58
N ASP A 73 -13.55 2.41 9.75
CA ASP A 73 -12.81 3.62 9.34
C ASP A 73 -12.72 3.70 7.81
N PHE A 74 -12.78 2.54 7.14
CA PHE A 74 -12.98 2.44 5.71
C PHE A 74 -13.70 1.15 5.34
N ASP A 75 -14.36 1.17 4.18
CA ASP A 75 -14.97 0.01 3.55
C ASP A 75 -14.79 0.13 2.03
N VAL A 76 -14.05 -0.82 1.45
CA VAL A 76 -13.70 -0.79 0.03
C VAL A 76 -14.18 -2.06 -0.64
N TYR A 77 -14.96 -1.89 -1.71
CA TYR A 77 -15.26 -2.95 -2.66
C TYR A 77 -14.04 -3.24 -3.52
N VAL A 78 -13.67 -4.52 -3.61
CA VAL A 78 -12.44 -4.97 -4.31
C VAL A 78 -12.80 -5.82 -5.53
N ASP A 79 -13.48 -6.96 -5.33
CA ASP A 79 -13.87 -7.97 -6.33
C ASP A 79 -12.76 -8.51 -7.25
N THR A 80 -11.53 -8.61 -6.73
CA THR A 80 -10.38 -9.16 -7.45
C THR A 80 -9.62 -10.18 -6.61
N THR A 81 -8.75 -10.97 -7.24
CA THR A 81 -7.82 -11.88 -6.54
C THR A 81 -6.53 -11.20 -6.11
N PHE A 82 -6.27 -9.99 -6.60
CA PHE A 82 -5.07 -9.21 -6.30
C PHE A 82 -5.45 -7.74 -6.07
N TYR A 83 -5.04 -7.19 -4.93
CA TYR A 83 -5.37 -5.83 -4.55
C TYR A 83 -4.22 -5.16 -3.80
N LYS A 84 -3.98 -3.89 -4.10
CA LYS A 84 -3.00 -3.05 -3.40
C LYS A 84 -3.76 -1.98 -2.64
N PHE A 85 -3.55 -1.93 -1.33
CA PHE A 85 -4.16 -0.95 -0.45
C PHE A 85 -3.07 -0.02 0.11
N PRO A 86 -3.03 1.26 -0.32
CA PRO A 86 -2.12 2.25 0.23
C PRO A 86 -2.41 2.51 1.72
N LEU A 87 -1.38 2.41 2.57
CA LEU A 87 -1.52 2.56 4.02
C LEU A 87 -1.50 4.01 4.49
N ASN A 88 -1.15 4.96 3.62
CA ASN A 88 -1.24 6.40 3.89
C ASN A 88 -2.68 6.91 4.13
N LYS A 89 -3.67 6.07 3.82
CA LYS A 89 -5.08 6.28 4.14
C LYS A 89 -5.41 6.04 5.62
N LEU A 90 -4.52 5.38 6.36
CA LEU A 90 -4.72 5.05 7.77
C LEU A 90 -3.92 5.98 8.69
N PRO A 91 -4.51 6.46 9.80
CA PRO A 91 -3.77 7.23 10.78
C PRO A 91 -2.73 6.36 11.51
N LYS A 92 -1.76 7.00 12.17
CA LYS A 92 -0.81 6.29 13.04
C LYS A 92 -1.57 5.48 14.10
N GLY A 93 -1.21 4.21 14.29
CA GLY A 93 -1.86 3.34 15.26
C GLY A 93 -2.07 1.91 14.80
N LYS A 94 -2.85 1.16 15.57
CA LYS A 94 -3.19 -0.25 15.31
C LYS A 94 -4.55 -0.32 14.61
N HIS A 95 -4.58 -0.98 13.45
CA HIS A 95 -5.77 -1.15 12.63
C HIS A 95 -6.08 -2.63 12.47
N VAL A 96 -7.31 -3.02 12.81
CA VAL A 96 -7.81 -4.37 12.55
C VAL A 96 -8.47 -4.35 11.18
N LEU A 97 -7.94 -5.13 10.25
CA LEU A 97 -8.46 -5.22 8.90
C LEU A 97 -9.16 -6.56 8.69
N VAL A 98 -10.21 -6.55 7.87
CA VAL A 98 -10.96 -7.72 7.49
C VAL A 98 -11.06 -7.80 5.98
N ALA A 99 -10.49 -8.86 5.42
CA ALA A 99 -10.70 -9.22 4.03
C ALA A 99 -11.85 -10.23 3.92
N VAL A 100 -12.82 -9.96 3.05
CA VAL A 100 -13.95 -10.85 2.79
C VAL A 100 -13.64 -11.70 1.57
N GLN A 101 -13.63 -13.01 1.78
CA GLN A 101 -13.51 -14.02 0.73
C GLN A 101 -14.70 -14.96 0.90
N SER A 102 -15.86 -14.60 0.34
CA SER A 102 -17.16 -15.19 0.72
C SER A 102 -17.15 -16.73 0.74
N PRO A 103 -17.63 -17.38 1.83
CA PRO A 103 -18.27 -16.79 3.02
C PRO A 103 -17.29 -16.39 4.15
N LYS A 104 -15.97 -16.51 3.94
CA LYS A 104 -14.94 -16.29 4.96
C LYS A 104 -14.68 -14.81 5.21
N ARG A 105 -14.44 -14.48 6.48
CA ARG A 105 -13.92 -13.18 6.92
C ARG A 105 -12.56 -13.42 7.57
N ILE A 106 -11.51 -12.90 6.94
CA ILE A 106 -10.13 -13.14 7.36
C ILE A 106 -9.62 -11.87 8.02
N VAL A 107 -9.32 -11.96 9.31
CA VAL A 107 -8.94 -10.83 10.15
C VAL A 107 -7.43 -10.80 10.35
N PHE A 108 -6.79 -9.65 10.17
CA PHE A 108 -5.37 -9.44 10.44
C PHE A 108 -5.13 -7.99 10.87
N VAL A 109 -3.94 -7.68 11.36
CA VAL A 109 -3.65 -6.35 11.93
C VAL A 109 -2.53 -5.67 11.16
N VAL A 110 -2.71 -4.38 10.89
CA VAL A 110 -1.67 -3.49 10.39
C VAL A 110 -1.42 -2.39 11.42
N LYS A 111 -0.16 -2.23 11.83
CA LYS A 111 0.28 -1.16 12.74
C LYS A 111 1.02 -0.10 11.93
N ILE A 112 0.48 1.10 11.87
CA ILE A 112 1.13 2.29 11.29
C ILE A 112 2.02 2.91 12.36
N LEU A 113 3.33 2.86 12.15
CA LEU A 113 4.36 3.27 13.11
C LEU A 113 4.69 4.75 13.00
N LYS A 114 4.65 5.30 11.78
CA LYS A 114 4.91 6.71 11.46
C LYS A 114 3.87 7.21 10.46
N GLN A 115 3.67 8.53 10.42
CA GLN A 115 2.82 9.14 9.41
C GLN A 115 3.44 8.89 8.03
N ILE A 116 2.67 8.26 7.13
CA ILE A 116 3.09 8.08 5.74
C ILE A 116 2.68 9.36 4.99
N PRO A 117 3.58 9.98 4.22
CA PRO A 117 3.22 11.10 3.36
C PRO A 117 2.04 10.69 2.46
N LYS A 118 1.02 11.56 2.41
CA LYS A 118 -0.02 11.43 1.40
C LYS A 118 0.57 12.00 0.13
N GLU A 119 0.58 11.21 -0.95
CA GLU A 119 0.75 11.79 -2.28
C GLU A 119 -0.52 12.58 -2.53
N ASP A 120 -0.44 13.91 -2.39
CA ASP A 120 -1.48 14.77 -2.93
C ASP A 120 -1.53 14.50 -4.43
N PRO A 121 -2.72 14.30 -5.04
CA PRO A 121 -2.82 14.20 -6.47
C PRO A 121 -2.11 15.42 -7.05
N LEU A 122 -1.10 15.20 -7.90
CA LEU A 122 -0.55 16.27 -8.73
C LEU A 122 -1.77 16.94 -9.37
N GLU A 123 -2.04 18.18 -9.01
CA GLU A 123 -2.97 19.02 -9.74
C GLU A 123 -2.40 19.09 -11.16
N LEU A 124 -2.87 18.20 -12.04
CA LEU A 124 -2.77 18.43 -13.46
C LEU A 124 -3.38 19.82 -13.64
N PRO A 125 -2.63 20.80 -14.19
CA PRO A 125 -3.24 22.08 -14.51
C PRO A 125 -4.39 21.71 -15.43
N SER A 126 -5.61 21.89 -14.97
CA SER A 126 -6.78 21.79 -15.83
C SER A 126 -6.53 22.82 -16.92
N GLU A 127 -6.14 22.36 -18.11
CA GLU A 127 -6.14 23.19 -19.29
C GLU A 127 -7.50 23.89 -19.29
N ALA A 128 -7.43 25.21 -19.22
CA ALA A 128 -8.58 26.08 -19.20
C ALA A 128 -9.54 25.58 -20.29
N ILE A 129 -10.69 25.05 -19.86
CA ILE A 129 -11.82 24.82 -20.77
C ILE A 129 -12.25 26.24 -21.15
N VAL A 130 -11.61 26.76 -22.19
CA VAL A 130 -12.03 27.98 -22.89
C VAL A 130 -13.41 27.66 -23.41
N ALA A 131 -14.43 28.15 -22.70
CA ALA A 131 -15.79 28.17 -23.17
C ALA A 131 -15.79 28.81 -24.55
N THR A 132 -15.97 28.00 -25.58
CA THR A 132 -16.25 28.53 -26.91
C THR A 132 -17.69 29.05 -26.83
N GLU A 133 -17.85 30.36 -26.69
CA GLU A 133 -19.16 30.99 -26.81
C GLU A 133 -19.79 30.56 -28.13
N SER A 134 -20.98 29.97 -28.05
CA SER A 134 -21.77 29.59 -29.21
C SER A 134 -22.10 30.85 -30.02
N LYS A 135 -21.50 30.98 -31.20
CA LYS A 135 -21.79 32.00 -32.20
C LYS A 135 -23.30 32.06 -32.44
N LYS A 136 -23.92 33.19 -32.11
CA LYS A 136 -25.33 33.49 -32.40
C LYS A 136 -25.54 33.42 -33.92
N VAL A 137 -26.33 32.45 -34.39
CA VAL A 137 -26.77 32.36 -35.79
C VAL A 137 -27.85 33.42 -35.98
N VAL A 138 -27.56 34.45 -36.76
CA VAL A 138 -28.55 35.40 -37.26
C VAL A 138 -29.32 34.71 -38.38
N LEU A 139 -30.60 34.41 -38.13
CA LEU A 139 -31.55 34.06 -39.19
C LEU A 139 -31.96 35.36 -39.89
N THR A 140 -31.55 35.51 -41.14
CA THR A 140 -32.07 36.56 -42.02
C THR A 140 -33.35 36.04 -42.66
N GLU A 141 -34.49 36.67 -42.34
CA GLU A 141 -35.74 36.49 -43.08
C GLU A 141 -35.61 37.24 -44.41
N ASN A 142 -35.84 36.53 -45.52
CA ASN A 142 -35.97 37.14 -46.84
C ASN A 142 -37.47 37.26 -47.16
N ASN A 143 -37.91 38.47 -47.48
CA ASN A 143 -39.20 38.77 -48.11
C ASN A 143 -39.24 38.28 -49.56
#